data_AF-A0ABD0NW16-F1
#
_entry.id   AF-A0ABD0NW16-F1
#
_cell.length_a   1.000
_cell.length_b   1.000
_cell.length_c   1.000
_cell.angle_alpha   90.00
_cell.angle_beta   90.00
_cell.angle_gamma   90.00
#
_symmetry.space_group_name_H-M   'P 1'
#
loop_
_entity.id
_entity.type
_entity.pdbx_description
1 polymer ?
#
loop_
_entity_poly.entity_id
_entity_poly.type
_entity_poly.pdbx_seq_one_letter_code
_entity_poly.pdbx_strand_id
1 'polypeptide(L)' 'MGKQEHCRYTWDTKANSNKTVPYVSRCRFDRIFLRSAKTGPKVTPEHMALVGMEKLDCGRYTSDHWGIYCTFNT' A
#
# COMPACT_ATOMS: atom_id res chain seq x y z
N MET A 1 -6.34 12.30 7.99
CA MET A 1 -6.25 11.28 6.93
C MET A 1 -7.01 10.04 7.36
N GLY A 2 -8.32 10.09 7.10
CA GLY A 2 -9.28 9.10 7.55
C GLY A 2 -9.44 8.00 6.51
N LYS A 3 -9.12 6.78 6.92
CA LYS A 3 -9.76 5.52 6.50
C LYS A 3 -10.26 5.47 5.05
N GLN A 4 -9.38 5.57 4.07
CA GLN A 4 -9.67 4.92 2.78
C GLN A 4 -9.41 3.43 2.99
N GLU A 5 -10.49 2.69 3.26
CA GLU A 5 -10.45 1.24 3.50
C GLU A 5 -9.75 0.50 2.35
N HIS A 6 -9.87 1.04 1.14
CA HIS A 6 -9.25 0.57 -0.10
C HIS A 6 -7.71 0.53 -0.07
N CYS A 7 -7.05 1.26 0.83
CA CYS A 7 -5.60 1.33 0.92
C CYS A 7 -5.03 0.74 2.22
N ARG A 8 -5.85 0.03 3.00
CA ARG A 8 -5.46 -0.42 4.35
C ARG A 8 -4.54 -1.64 4.34
N TYR A 9 -4.78 -2.61 3.47
CA TYR A 9 -4.07 -3.89 3.46
C TYR A 9 -3.13 -3.93 2.25
N THR A 10 -1.83 -3.89 2.52
CA THR A 10 -0.79 -3.97 1.49
C THR A 10 -0.42 -5.41 1.20
N TRP A 11 -0.84 -6.33 2.06
CA TRP A 11 -0.75 -7.77 1.85
C TRP A 11 -2.10 -8.41 2.21
N ASP A 12 -2.79 -8.97 1.22
CA ASP A 12 -4.11 -9.57 1.36
C ASP A 12 -4.16 -10.88 0.57
N THR A 13 -4.11 -12.01 1.28
CA THR A 13 -4.12 -13.36 0.67
C THR A 13 -5.46 -13.79 0.13
N LYS A 14 -6.54 -13.03 0.38
CA LYS A 14 -7.83 -13.24 -0.27
C LYS A 14 -7.90 -12.54 -1.63
N ALA A 15 -7.27 -11.37 -1.76
CA ALA A 15 -7.28 -10.58 -3.00
C ALA A 15 -6.12 -10.94 -3.95
N ASN A 16 -4.96 -11.28 -3.39
CA ASN A 16 -3.76 -11.64 -4.12
C ASN A 16 -3.55 -13.16 -4.12
N SER A 17 -3.44 -13.73 -5.32
CA SER A 17 -3.32 -15.18 -5.54
C SER A 17 -1.89 -15.64 -5.82
N ASN A 18 -0.87 -14.78 -5.64
CA ASN A 18 0.51 -15.15 -5.97
C ASN A 18 1.11 -16.17 -5.00
N LYS A 19 0.62 -16.24 -3.75
CA LYS A 19 1.04 -17.21 -2.75
C LYS A 19 -0.15 -18.03 -2.28
N THR A 20 0.03 -19.35 -2.21
CA THR A 20 -0.93 -20.26 -1.59
C THR A 20 -0.62 -20.33 -0.10
N VAL A 21 -1.58 -19.96 0.74
CA VAL A 21 -1.47 -20.01 2.21
C VAL A 21 -2.65 -20.80 2.81
N PRO A 22 -2.46 -21.47 3.96
CA PRO A 22 -3.53 -22.29 4.55
C PRO A 22 -4.68 -21.46 5.16
N TYR A 23 -4.45 -20.19 5.49
CA TYR A 23 -5.45 -19.31 6.10
C TYR A 23 -5.44 -17.92 5.48
N VAL A 24 -6.64 -17.34 5.32
CA VAL A 24 -6.80 -15.96 4.89
C VAL A 24 -6.25 -15.01 5.95
N SER A 25 -5.45 -14.06 5.50
CA SER A 25 -4.75 -13.09 6.34
C SER A 25 -4.58 -11.76 5.60
N ARG A 26 -4.72 -10.66 6.35
CA ARG A 26 -4.71 -9.29 5.83
C ARG A 26 -3.89 -8.40 6.73
N CYS A 27 -2.78 -7.92 6.20
CA CYS A 27 -1.78 -7.19 6.97
C CYS A 27 -1.43 -5.85 6.31
N ARG A 28 -1.08 -4.88 7.15
CA ARG A 28 -0.48 -3.61 6.74
C ARG A 28 1.01 -3.65 7.08
N PHE A 29 1.74 -4.49 6.34
CA PHE A 29 3.19 -4.66 6.52
C PHE A 29 3.94 -3.45 5.99
N ASP A 30 3.54 -2.95 4.83
CA ASP A 30 4.15 -1.80 4.18
C ASP A 30 3.59 -0.50 4.79
N ARG A 31 4.48 0.41 5.19
CA ARG A 31 4.15 1.62 5.94
C ARG A 31 5.09 2.76 5.58
N ILE A 32 4.56 3.98 5.63
CA ILE A 32 5.33 5.21 5.47
C ILE A 32 5.24 6.00 6.77
N PHE A 33 6.38 6.39 7.32
CA PHE A 33 6.48 7.30 8.46
C PHE A 33 7.15 8.59 7.98
N LEU A 34 6.52 9.72 8.27
CA LEU A 34 7.01 11.04 7.87
C LEU A 34 7.41 11.85 9.09
N ARG A 35 8.58 12.47 9.02
CA ARG A 35 9.01 13.52 9.96
C ARG A 35 9.42 14.75 9.16
N SER A 36 8.62 15.80 9.25
CA SER A 36 8.96 17.12 8.70
C SER A 36 10.22 17.72 9.34
N ALA A 37 10.80 18.74 8.71
CA ALA A 37 11.87 19.53 9.31
C ALA A 37 11.46 20.09 10.68
N LYS A 38 12.40 20.16 11.63
CA LYS A 38 12.13 20.68 12.98
C LYS A 38 11.76 22.16 12.92
N THR A 39 12.54 22.93 12.18
CA THR A 39 12.33 24.34 11.84
C THR A 39 12.13 24.48 10.33
N GLY A 40 11.21 25.32 9.89
CA GLY A 40 10.84 25.50 8.48
C GLY A 40 9.47 24.90 8.09
N PRO A 41 9.07 25.02 6.81
CA PRO A 41 7.80 24.53 6.29
C PRO A 41 7.57 23.03 6.57
N LYS A 42 6.31 22.67 6.82
CA LYS A 42 5.92 21.30 7.13
C LYS A 42 5.42 20.62 5.87
N VAL A 43 5.88 19.40 5.67
CA VAL A 43 5.41 18.52 4.61
C VAL A 43 4.20 17.75 5.13
N THR A 44 3.11 17.74 4.37
CA THR A 44 1.92 16.94 4.68
C THR A 44 1.69 15.92 3.58
N PRO A 45 1.34 14.66 3.89
CA PRO A 45 0.84 13.75 2.86
C PRO A 45 -0.39 14.36 2.18
N GLU A 46 -0.61 14.06 0.92
CA GLU A 46 -1.76 14.57 0.17
C GLU A 46 -2.66 13.42 -0.26
N HIS A 47 -2.11 12.48 -1.02
CA HIS A 47 -2.82 11.31 -1.53
C HIS A 47 -2.04 10.02 -1.27
N MET A 48 -2.76 8.91 -1.07
CA MET A 48 -2.19 7.57 -0.97
C MET A 48 -3.08 6.55 -1.66
N ALA A 49 -2.50 5.73 -2.53
CA ALA A 49 -3.17 4.63 -3.21
C ALA A 49 -2.33 3.37 -3.22
N LEU A 50 -3.00 2.22 -3.35
CA LEU A 50 -2.34 0.95 -3.68
C LEU A 50 -2.17 0.83 -5.18
N VAL A 51 -1.07 0.20 -5.61
CA VAL A 51 -0.74 -0.05 -7.01
C VAL A 51 -0.29 -1.50 -7.22
N GLY A 52 -0.26 -1.94 -8.48
CA GLY A 52 0.12 -3.31 -8.84
C GLY A 52 -0.99 -4.34 -8.64
N MET A 53 -2.25 -3.90 -8.54
CA MET A 53 -3.44 -4.74 -8.36
C MET A 53 -3.96 -5.37 -9.67
N GLU A 54 -3.27 -5.16 -10.78
CA GLU A 54 -3.59 -5.78 -12.06
C GLU A 54 -2.70 -7.01 -12.28
N LYS A 55 -3.27 -8.03 -12.93
CA LYS A 55 -2.50 -9.21 -13.34
C LYS A 55 -1.74 -8.90 -14.63
N LEU A 56 -0.52 -9.42 -14.70
CA LEU A 56 0.30 -9.42 -15.90
C LEU A 56 -0.19 -10.52 -16.86
N ASP A 57 0.35 -10.54 -18.08
CA ASP A 57 0.03 -11.52 -19.12
C ASP A 57 0.24 -12.98 -18.67
N CYS A 58 1.15 -13.21 -17.70
CA CYS A 58 1.38 -14.52 -17.09
C CYS A 58 0.31 -14.93 -16.06
N GLY A 59 -0.75 -14.13 -15.87
CA GLY A 59 -1.86 -14.40 -14.95
C GLY A 59 -1.53 -14.17 -13.47
N ARG A 60 -0.35 -13.64 -13.15
CA ARG A 60 0.09 -13.32 -11.79
C ARG A 60 0.06 -11.81 -11.55
N TYR A 61 -0.11 -11.43 -10.29
CA TYR A 61 0.14 -10.04 -9.88
C TYR A 61 1.64 -9.74 -9.92
N THR A 62 1.99 -8.46 -9.93
CA THR A 62 3.40 -8.02 -9.94
C THR A 62 4.19 -8.55 -8.72
N SER A 63 3.53 -8.63 -7.55
CA SER A 63 4.08 -9.16 -6.30
C SER A 63 2.96 -9.80 -5.48
N ASP A 64 3.27 -10.51 -4.40
CA ASP A 64 2.27 -10.90 -3.38
C ASP A 64 1.88 -9.73 -2.45
N HIS A 65 2.60 -8.61 -2.54
CA HIS A 65 2.26 -7.33 -1.93
C HIS A 65 1.69 -6.34 -2.97
N TRP A 66 0.83 -5.42 -2.52
CA TRP A 66 0.46 -4.21 -3.23
C TRP A 66 1.45 -3.08 -2.91
N GLY A 67 1.88 -2.36 -3.94
CA GLY A 67 2.75 -1.20 -3.76
C GLY A 67 1.99 -0.01 -3.17
N ILE A 68 2.68 0.88 -2.45
CA ILE A 68 2.12 2.16 -1.98
C ILE A 68 2.61 3.28 -2.89
N TYR A 69 1.68 4.00 -3.50
CA TYR A 69 1.93 5.30 -4.14
C TYR A 69 1.44 6.41 -3.22
N CYS A 70 2.31 7.36 -2.85
CA CYS A 70 2.00 8.43 -1.90
C CYS A 70 2.58 9.76 -2.38
N THR A 71 1.77 10.82 -2.40
CA THR A 71 2.19 12.20 -2.70
C THR A 71 2.23 13.05 -1.43
N PHE A 72 3.03 14.11 -1.46
CA PHE A 72 3.21 15.03 -0.35
C PHE A 72 3.19 16.47 -0.85
N ASN A 73 2.53 17.34 -0.10
CA ASN A 73 2.60 18.78 -0.27
C ASN A 73 3.77 19.33 0.55
N THR A 74 4.60 20.15 -0.06
CA THR A 74 5.80 20.77 0.52
C THR A 74 5.63 22.25 0.78
#